data_AF-A0A9Q1CGU7-F1
#
_entry.id   AF-A0A9Q1CGU7-F1
#
_cell.length_a   1.000
_cell.length_b   1.000
_cell.length_c   1.000
_cell.angle_alpha   90.00
_cell.angle_beta   90.00
_cell.angle_gamma   90.00
#
_symmetry.space_group_name_H-M   'P 1'
#
loop_
_entity.id
_entity.type
_entity.pdbx_description
1 polymer ?
#
loop_
_entity_poly.entity_id
_entity_poly.type
_entity_poly.pdbx_seq_one_letter_code
_entity_poly.pdbx_strand_id
1 'polypeptide(L)' 'MSLSKESVRTAQQLYKYLWRVCEKLPKDSQAHYKHFVRQSFNSHADETDPERVEEIIQQALKDADWVLKKISYFIVSA' A
#
# COMPACT_ATOMS: atom_id res chain seq x y z
N MET A 1 -2.17 8.41 -16.34
CA MET A 1 -1.58 7.06 -16.22
C MET A 1 -1.86 6.50 -14.84
N SER A 2 -2.64 5.42 -14.75
CA SER A 2 -2.83 4.67 -13.50
C SER A 2 -1.52 3.94 -13.18
N LEU A 3 -0.99 4.02 -11.95
CA LEU A 3 0.12 3.14 -11.55
C LEU A 3 -0.44 1.73 -11.35
N SER A 4 0.19 0.74 -11.98
CA SER A 4 -0.05 -0.67 -11.70
C SER A 4 0.99 -1.19 -10.70
N LYS A 5 0.64 -2.24 -9.94
CA LYS A 5 1.52 -2.84 -8.92
C LYS A 5 2.88 -3.24 -9.50
N GLU A 6 2.88 -3.79 -10.71
CA GLU A 6 4.05 -4.33 -11.42
C GLU A 6 5.07 -3.24 -11.81
N SER A 7 4.64 -1.98 -11.81
CA SER A 7 5.47 -0.82 -12.14
C SER A 7 6.13 -0.14 -10.92
N VAL A 8 5.84 -0.62 -9.70
CA VAL A 8 6.38 -0.05 -8.47
C VAL A 8 7.81 -0.54 -8.25
N ARG A 9 8.78 0.38 -8.33
CA ARG A 9 10.22 0.13 -8.13
C ARG A 9 10.85 1.08 -7.10
N THR A 10 10.10 2.04 -6.58
CA THR A 10 10.60 3.08 -5.69
C THR A 10 9.62 3.35 -4.56
N ALA A 11 10.13 3.83 -3.42
CA ALA A 11 9.30 4.20 -2.28
C ALA A 11 8.23 5.25 -2.65
N GLN A 12 8.56 6.23 -3.51
CA GLN A 12 7.59 7.23 -3.97
C GLN A 12 6.47 6.63 -4.82
N GLN A 13 6.80 5.69 -5.72
CA GLN A 13 5.79 4.96 -6.50
C GLN A 13 4.92 4.10 -5.58
N LEU A 14 5.52 3.43 -4.59
CA LEU A 14 4.79 2.63 -3.60
C LEU A 14 3.78 3.50 -2.85
N TYR A 15 4.20 4.65 -2.33
CA TYR A 15 3.32 5.57 -1.63
C TYR A 15 2.11 5.98 -2.49
N LYS A 16 2.35 6.39 -3.73
CA LYS A 16 1.29 6.76 -4.69
C LYS A 16 0.35 5.59 -4.99
N TYR A 17 0.90 4.38 -5.13
CA TYR A 17 0.13 3.17 -5.37
C TYR A 17 -0.76 2.84 -4.17
N LEU A 18 -0.20 2.76 -2.96
CA LEU A 18 -0.94 2.45 -1.73
C LEU A 18 -2.02 3.49 -1.43
N TRP A 19 -1.75 4.77 -1.71
CA TRP A 19 -2.76 5.82 -1.56
C TRP A 19 -3.99 5.59 -2.43
N ARG A 20 -3.78 5.22 -3.71
CA ARG A 20 -4.87 4.87 -4.64
C ARG A 20 -5.57 3.57 -4.26
N VAL A 21 -4.85 2.61 -3.70
CA VAL A 21 -5.44 1.38 -3.15
C VAL A 21 -6.42 1.72 -2.01
N CYS A 22 -6.02 2.62 -1.11
CA CYS A 22 -6.89 3.07 -0.02
C CYS A 22 -8.19 3.73 -0.53
N GLU A 23 -8.17 4.37 -1.69
CA GLU A 23 -9.36 4.99 -2.29
C GLU A 23 -10.40 3.98 -2.78
N LYS A 24 -9.99 2.72 -3.00
CA LYS A 24 -10.89 1.60 -3.36
C LYS A 24 -11.59 0.97 -2.15
N LEU A 25 -11.16 1.31 -0.94
CA LEU A 25 -11.73 0.76 0.30
C LEU A 25 -13.06 1.44 0.65
N PRO A 26 -13.92 0.81 1.48
CA PRO A 26 -15.09 1.46 2.06
C PRO A 26 -14.73 2.82 2.69
N LYS A 27 -15.62 3.81 2.55
CA LYS A 27 -15.34 5.22 2.92
C LYS A 27 -14.86 5.36 4.37
N ASP A 28 -15.44 4.61 5.28
CA ASP A 28 -15.16 4.71 6.72
C ASP A 28 -13.78 4.15 7.09
N SER A 29 -13.20 3.26 6.28
CA SER A 29 -11.88 2.68 6.53
C SER A 29 -10.74 3.40 5.80
N GLN A 30 -11.03 4.23 4.80
CA GLN A 30 -10.00 4.90 3.99
C GLN A 30 -9.06 5.75 4.85
N ALA A 31 -9.59 6.49 5.83
CA ALA A 31 -8.79 7.37 6.68
C ALA A 31 -7.77 6.57 7.51
N HIS A 32 -8.20 5.48 8.14
CA HIS A 32 -7.33 4.61 8.93
C HIS A 32 -6.15 4.09 8.10
N TYR A 33 -6.42 3.53 6.91
CA TYR A 33 -5.35 3.00 6.05
C TYR A 33 -4.46 4.09 5.46
N LYS A 34 -5.00 5.27 5.10
CA LYS A 34 -4.19 6.41 4.64
C LYS A 34 -3.23 6.91 5.73
N HIS A 35 -3.69 6.96 6.99
CA HIS A 35 -2.83 7.29 8.12
C HIS A 35 -1.74 6.26 8.33
N PHE A 36 -2.09 4.97 8.29
CA PHE A 36 -1.13 3.88 8.43
C PHE A 36 -0.05 3.93 7.33
N VAL A 37 -0.43 4.09 6.07
CA VAL A 37 0.51 4.24 4.93
C VAL A 37 1.47 5.41 5.16
N ARG A 38 0.96 6.57 5.61
CA ARG A 38 1.81 7.73 5.89
C ARG A 38 2.76 7.48 7.06
N GLN A 39 2.29 6.86 8.13
CA GLN A 39 3.09 6.54 9.31
C GLN A 39 4.22 5.58 8.95
N SER A 40 3.90 4.46 8.27
CA SER A 40 4.90 3.48 7.83
C SER A 40 5.91 4.06 6.84
N PHE A 41 5.47 4.95 5.94
CA PHE A 41 6.39 5.62 5.02
C PHE A 41 7.42 6.47 5.78
N ASN A 42 6.96 7.22 6.79
CA ASN A 42 7.84 8.06 7.60
C ASN A 42 8.78 7.25 8.50
N SER A 43 8.37 6.07 8.98
CA SER A 43 9.25 5.22 9.83
C SER A 43 10.43 4.61 9.08
N HIS A 44 10.42 4.66 7.75
CA HIS A 44 11.51 4.19 6.89
C HIS A 44 12.20 5.32 6.12
N ALA A 45 11.99 6.58 6.51
CA ALA A 45 12.53 7.74 5.78
C ALA A 45 14.06 7.79 5.73
N ASP A 46 14.72 7.25 6.76
CA ASP A 46 16.18 7.21 6.87
C ASP A 46 16.79 5.91 6.32
N GLU A 47 15.97 5.00 5.75
CA GLU A 47 16.46 3.77 5.15
C GLU A 47 17.15 4.07 3.80
N THR A 48 18.44 3.77 3.73
CA THR A 48 19.27 4.03 2.55
C THR A 48 19.76 2.76 1.86
N ASP A 49 19.62 1.60 2.49
CA ASP A 49 20.03 0.33 1.90
C ASP A 49 19.06 -0.08 0.78
N PRO A 50 19.51 -0.17 -0.49
CA PRO A 50 18.65 -0.50 -1.61
C PRO A 50 18.00 -1.88 -1.49
N GLU A 51 18.68 -2.87 -0.90
CA GLU A 51 18.10 -4.21 -0.71
C GLU A 51 16.95 -4.13 0.30
N ARG A 52 17.17 -3.40 1.39
CA ARG A 52 16.16 -3.21 2.43
C ARG A 52 14.95 -2.44 1.93
N VAL A 53 15.15 -1.40 1.12
CA VAL A 53 14.06 -0.65 0.47
C VAL A 53 13.25 -1.56 -0.45
N GLU A 54 13.89 -2.42 -1.23
CA GLU A 54 13.19 -3.38 -2.10
C GLU A 54 12.36 -4.38 -1.29
N GLU A 55 12.90 -4.93 -0.19
CA GLU A 55 12.16 -5.81 0.71
C GLU A 55 10.90 -5.14 1.28
N ILE A 56 11.02 -3.89 1.75
CA ILE A 56 9.90 -3.11 2.28
C ILE A 56 8.84 -2.90 1.20
N ILE A 57 9.25 -2.56 -0.03
CA ILE A 57 8.35 -2.40 -1.17
C ILE A 57 7.60 -3.71 -1.44
N GLN A 58 8.32 -4.83 -1.56
CA GLN A 58 7.71 -6.12 -1.86
C GLN A 58 6.75 -6.58 -0.77
N GLN A 59 7.10 -6.36 0.50
CA GLN A 59 6.24 -6.71 1.62
C GLN A 59 4.97 -5.85 1.64
N ALA A 60 5.09 -4.53 1.50
CA ALA A 60 3.93 -3.64 1.49
C ALA A 60 2.96 -3.94 0.32
N LEU A 61 3.49 -4.33 -0.84
CA LEU A 61 2.66 -4.78 -1.97
C LEU A 61 1.92 -6.08 -1.68
N LYS A 62 2.55 -7.04 -0.99
CA LYS A 62 1.88 -8.29 -0.55
C LYS A 62 0.78 -8.00 0.47
N ASP A 63 1.06 -7.12 1.42
CA ASP A 63 0.10 -6.74 2.47
C ASP A 63 -1.13 -6.06 1.86
N ALA A 64 -0.92 -5.15 0.91
CA ALA A 64 -2.00 -4.47 0.20
C ALA A 64 -2.91 -5.47 -0.55
N ASP A 65 -2.32 -6.45 -1.24
CA ASP A 65 -3.08 -7.48 -1.95
C ASP A 65 -3.90 -8.35 -0.98
N TRP A 66 -3.31 -8.72 0.15
CA TRP A 66 -4.01 -9.51 1.17
C TRP A 66 -5.22 -8.75 1.75
N VAL A 67 -5.05 -7.46 2.06
CA VAL A 67 -6.14 -6.60 2.55
C VAL A 67 -7.24 -6.44 1.49
N LEU A 68 -6.88 -6.14 0.24
CA LEU A 68 -7.84 -5.99 -0.86
C LEU A 68 -8.63 -7.28 -1.09
N LYS A 69 -7.94 -8.43 -1.09
CA LYS A 69 -8.59 -9.74 -1.20
C LYS A 69 -9.58 -9.95 -0.07
N LYS A 70 -9.19 -9.70 1.19
CA LYS A 70 -10.05 -9.86 2.37
C LYS A 70 -11.30 -8.99 2.30
N ILE A 71 -11.16 -7.72 1.91
CA ILE A 71 -12.28 -6.78 1.78
C ILE A 71 -13.18 -7.17 0.60
N SER A 72 -12.61 -7.61 -0.52
CA SER A 72 -13.38 -8.07 -1.67
C SER A 72 -14.24 -9.28 -1.32
N TYR A 73 -13.72 -10.26 -0.57
CA TYR A 73 -14.53 -11.39 -0.09
C TYR A 73 -15.67 -10.92 0.81
N PHE A 74 -15.40 -9.98 1.72
CA PHE A 74 -16.41 -9.47 2.64
C PHE A 74 -17.57 -8.79 1.90
N ILE A 75 -17.30 -8.01 0.85
CA ILE A 75 -18.33 -7.32 0.07
C ILE A 75 -19.14 -8.29 -0.79
N VAL A 76 -18.52 -9.34 -1.34
CA VAL A 76 -19.23 -10.33 -2.20
C VAL A 76 -20.09 -11.29 -1.38
N SER A 77 -19.80 -11.46 -0.09
CA SER A 77 -20.52 -12.39 0.81
C SER A 77 -21.52 -11.70 1.75
N ALA A 78 -21.69 -10.37 1.68
CA ALA A 78 -22.64 -9.58 2.46
C ALA A 78 -23.86 -9.19 1.63
#